data_AF-A0A1I8CKF8-F1
#
_entry.id   AF-A0A1I8CKF8-F1
#
_cell.length_a   1.000
_cell.length_b   1.000
_cell.length_c   1.000
_cell.angle_alpha   90.00
_cell.angle_beta   90.00
_cell.angle_gamma   90.00
#
_symmetry.space_group_name_H-M   'P 1'
#
loop_
_entity.id
_entity.type
_entity.pdbx_description
1 polymer ?
#
loop_
_entity_poly.entity_id
_entity_poly.type
_entity_poly.pdbx_seq_one_letter_code
_entity_poly.pdbx_strand_id
1 'polypeptide(L)'
;MLGITEIIVLCYKIPTSSIYSTVTIQLAYQLYKRNKRYLHEYYSILVVEGTVSNLYFLTETFFLMLPKWGVWIDVFYQYNWVSRIGNFFSATMNCTLFELALLVSFNRFVALFYPHSYSSKE
;
A
#
# COMPACT_ATOMS: atom_id res chain seq x y z
N MET A 1 -1.07 -12.49 24.83
CA MET A 1 0.16 -13.23 24.48
C MET A 1 0.13 -13.43 22.98
N LEU A 2 1.15 -12.96 22.24
CA LEU A 2 1.20 -13.18 20.80
C LEU A 2 1.35 -14.68 20.50
N GLY A 3 0.56 -15.18 19.55
CA GLY A 3 0.69 -16.55 19.05
C GLY A 3 1.91 -16.69 18.14
N ILE A 4 2.46 -17.91 18.04
CA ILE A 4 3.62 -18.22 17.16
C ILE A 4 3.33 -17.80 15.71
N THR A 5 2.10 -18.03 15.23
CA THR A 5 1.67 -17.63 13.89
C THR A 5 1.74 -16.11 13.68
N GLU A 6 1.42 -15.32 14.70
CA GLU A 6 1.43 -13.86 14.60
C GLU A 6 2.85 -13.32 14.54
N ILE A 7 3.77 -13.95 15.28
CA ILE A 7 5.20 -13.63 15.23
C ILE A 7 5.76 -13.89 13.84
N ILE A 8 5.44 -15.05 13.24
CA ILE A 8 5.88 -15.39 11.87
C ILE A 8 5.33 -14.37 10.87
N VAL A 9 4.04 -14.03 10.96
CA VAL A 9 3.43 -13.01 10.09
C VAL A 9 4.13 -11.67 10.26
N LEU A 10 4.44 -11.26 11.50
CA LEU A 10 5.12 -9.99 11.77
C LEU A 10 6.53 -9.93 11.19
N CYS A 11 7.29 -11.01 11.38
CA CYS A 11 8.64 -11.16 10.86
C CYS A 11 8.70 -11.02 9.34
N TYR A 12 7.63 -11.37 8.63
CA TYR A 12 7.52 -11.12 7.20
C TYR A 12 6.97 -9.72 6.87
N LYS A 13 5.95 -9.26 7.61
CA LYS A 13 5.24 -8.01 7.32
C LYS A 13 6.11 -6.77 7.46
N ILE A 14 6.88 -6.67 8.55
CA ILE A 14 7.72 -5.51 8.86
C ILE A 14 8.80 -5.27 7.80
N PRO A 15 9.66 -6.26 7.45
CA PRO A 15 10.67 -6.05 6.43
C PRO A 15 10.06 -5.80 5.05
N THR A 16 8.99 -6.52 4.70
CA THR A 16 8.29 -6.30 3.42
C THR A 16 7.75 -4.88 3.31
N SER A 17 7.09 -4.38 4.36
CA SER A 17 6.60 -2.99 4.37
C SER A 17 7.74 -1.99 4.24
N SER A 18 8.86 -2.22 4.92
CA SER A 18 10.02 -1.32 4.86
C SER A 18 10.61 -1.25 3.44
N ILE A 19 10.81 -2.39 2.80
CA ILE A 19 11.29 -2.47 1.42
C ILE A 19 10.30 -1.77 0.49
N TYR A 20 9.02 -2.07 0.64
CA TYR A 20 7.98 -1.53 -0.24
C TYR A 20 7.82 0.00 -0.09
N SER A 21 7.91 0.52 1.14
CA SER A 21 7.97 1.96 1.41
C SER A 21 9.19 2.62 0.76
N THR A 22 10.39 2.05 0.89
CA THR A 22 11.61 2.63 0.30
C THR A 22 11.55 2.68 -1.22
N VAL A 23 11.06 1.62 -1.87
CA VAL A 23 10.85 1.59 -3.32
C VAL A 23 9.85 2.66 -3.76
N THR A 24 8.73 2.80 -3.04
CA THR A 24 7.70 3.80 -3.34
C THR A 24 8.29 5.23 -3.28
N ILE A 25 9.06 5.53 -2.24
CA ILE A 25 9.70 6.84 -2.06
C ILE A 25 10.72 7.12 -3.17
N GLN A 26 11.55 6.13 -3.51
CA GLN A 26 12.51 6.28 -4.61
C GLN A 26 11.82 6.54 -5.94
N LEU A 27 10.73 5.82 -6.23
CA LEU A 27 9.94 6.00 -7.44
C LEU A 27 9.31 7.40 -7.49
N ALA A 28 8.72 7.84 -6.38
CA ALA A 28 8.16 9.19 -6.25
C ALA A 28 9.23 10.28 -6.45
N TYR A 29 10.43 10.10 -5.89
CA TYR A 29 11.55 11.02 -6.06
C TYR A 29 12.03 11.09 -7.52
N GLN A 30 12.13 9.95 -8.21
CA GLN A 30 12.50 9.90 -9.64
C GLN A 30 11.45 10.58 -10.53
N LEU A 31 10.16 10.43 -10.20
CA LEU A 31 9.07 11.10 -10.89
C LEU A 31 9.11 12.62 -10.67
N TYR A 32 9.35 13.06 -9.43
CA TYR A 32 9.52 14.48 -9.10
C TYR A 32 10.68 15.12 -9.87
N LYS A 33 11.80 14.40 -10.01
CA LYS A 33 12.97 14.84 -10.79
C LYS A 33 12.71 14.85 -12.32
N ARG A 34 11.49 14.51 -12.78
CA ARG A 34 11.09 14.43 -14.20
C ARG A 34 12.10 13.65 -15.05
N ASN A 35 12.59 12.54 -14.53
CA ASN A 35 13.48 11.67 -15.28
C ASN A 35 12.71 11.06 -16.47
N LYS A 36 13.19 11.30 -17.71
CA LYS A 36 12.50 10.88 -18.95
C LYS A 36 12.16 9.38 -18.99
N ARG A 37 12.95 8.55 -18.30
CA ARG A 37 12.73 7.10 -18.19
C ARG A 37 11.47 6.73 -17.40
N TYR A 38 11.05 7.57 -16.46
CA TYR A 38 9.96 7.29 -15.52
C TYR A 38 8.74 8.21 -15.71
N LEU A 39 8.72 8.97 -16.81
CA LEU A 39 7.67 9.96 -17.10
C LEU A 39 6.39 9.36 -17.70
N HIS A 40 6.38 8.05 -17.97
CA HIS A 40 5.18 7.35 -18.39
C HIS A 40 4.12 7.34 -17.28
N GLU A 41 2.87 7.56 -17.67
CA GLU A 41 1.68 7.59 -16.78
C GLU A 41 1.57 6.34 -15.89
N TYR A 42 2.08 5.21 -16.37
CA TYR A 42 2.18 3.96 -15.60
C TYR A 42 2.94 4.11 -14.27
N TYR A 43 4.07 4.83 -14.27
CA TYR A 43 4.87 5.00 -13.05
C TYR A 43 4.16 5.89 -12.03
N SER A 44 3.32 6.84 -12.47
CA SER A 44 2.48 7.62 -11.57
C SER A 44 1.41 6.75 -10.90
N ILE A 45 0.78 5.83 -11.62
CA ILE A 45 -0.17 4.87 -11.05
C ILE A 45 0.51 3.97 -10.01
N LEU A 46 1.73 3.50 -10.29
CA LEU A 46 2.53 2.70 -9.34
C LEU A 46 2.88 3.48 -8.06
N VAL A 47 3.21 4.77 -8.16
CA VAL A 47 3.45 5.59 -6.95
C VAL A 47 2.18 5.71 -6.10
N VAL A 48 1.02 5.91 -6.73
CA VAL A 48 -0.26 5.99 -6.02
C VAL A 48 -0.60 4.66 -5.35
N GLU A 49 -0.49 3.54 -6.07
CA GLU A 49 -0.67 2.19 -5.52
C GLU A 49 0.28 1.93 -4.34
N GLY A 50 1.56 2.27 -4.49
CA GLY A 50 2.54 2.16 -3.42
C GLY A 50 2.18 2.98 -2.19
N THR A 51 1.68 4.20 -2.39
CA THR A 51 1.29 5.10 -1.30
C THR A 51 0.08 4.58 -0.55
N VAL A 52 -0.95 4.12 -1.26
CA VAL A 52 -2.18 3.54 -0.67
C VAL A 52 -1.85 2.26 0.10
N SER A 53 -0.97 1.41 -0.45
CA SER A 53 -0.49 0.18 0.22
C SER A 53 0.23 0.48 1.54
N ASN A 54 1.09 1.52 1.58
CA ASN A 54 1.75 1.93 2.82
C ASN A 54 0.75 2.50 3.85
N LEU A 55 -0.22 3.31 3.41
CA LEU A 55 -1.28 3.82 4.29
C LEU A 55 -2.15 2.68 4.84
N TYR A 56 -2.50 1.71 4.02
CA TYR A 56 -3.22 0.52 4.46
C TYR A 56 -2.45 -0.21 5.57
N PHE A 57 -1.15 -0.48 5.36
CA PHE A 57 -0.31 -1.13 6.37
C PHE A 57 -0.29 -0.38 7.70
N LEU A 58 -0.18 0.96 7.66
CA LEU A 58 -0.24 1.79 8.86
C LEU A 58 -1.60 1.67 9.54
N THR A 59 -2.70 1.84 8.80
CA THR A 59 -4.05 1.74 9.37
C THR A 59 -4.32 0.38 9.99
N GLU A 60 -3.93 -0.71 9.33
CA GLU A 60 -4.09 -2.07 9.85
C GLU A 60 -3.25 -2.27 11.13
N THR A 61 -2.02 -1.74 11.17
CA THR A 61 -1.16 -1.82 12.34
C THR A 61 -1.78 -1.08 13.52
N PHE A 62 -2.24 0.16 13.32
CA PHE A 62 -2.79 1.01 14.37
C PHE A 62 -4.17 0.56 14.87
N PHE A 63 -5.09 0.21 13.97
CA PHE A 63 -6.48 -0.05 14.31
C PHE A 63 -6.80 -1.52 14.57
N LEU A 64 -5.98 -2.46 14.09
CA LEU A 64 -6.22 -3.90 14.25
C LEU A 64 -5.12 -4.60 15.06
N MET A 65 -3.85 -4.38 14.73
CA MET A 65 -2.76 -5.10 15.41
C MET A 65 -2.49 -4.60 16.84
N LEU A 66 -2.41 -3.29 17.05
CA LEU A 66 -2.15 -2.72 18.38
C LEU A 66 -3.20 -3.15 19.42
N PRO A 67 -4.52 -3.05 19.17
CA PRO A 67 -5.53 -3.52 20.12
C PRO A 67 -5.41 -5.02 20.39
N LYS A 68 -5.12 -5.80 19.36
CA LYS A 68 -4.94 -7.25 19.47
C LYS A 68 -3.76 -7.64 20.37
N TRP A 69 -2.72 -6.80 20.45
CA TRP A 69 -1.56 -7.03 21.31
C TRP A 69 -1.74 -6.55 22.75
N GLY A 70 -2.89 -5.98 23.12
CA GLY A 70 -3.05 -5.40 24.45
C GLY A 70 -2.81 -3.89 24.50
N VAL A 71 -2.42 -3.26 23.40
CA VAL A 71 -2.06 -1.84 23.38
C VAL A 71 -3.29 -0.99 23.09
N TRP A 72 -3.52 0.03 23.91
CA TRP A 72 -4.65 0.98 23.78
C TRP A 72 -6.05 0.35 23.84
N ILE A 73 -6.17 -0.87 24.37
CA ILE A 73 -7.46 -1.57 24.50
C ILE A 73 -8.52 -0.68 25.17
N ASP A 74 -8.16 0.03 26.24
CA ASP A 74 -9.09 0.89 26.97
C ASP A 74 -9.67 2.01 26.10
N VAL A 75 -8.87 2.57 25.17
CA VAL A 75 -9.32 3.60 24.22
C VAL A 75 -10.34 3.00 23.24
N PHE A 76 -10.11 1.80 22.74
CA PHE A 76 -11.02 1.13 21.81
C PHE A 76 -12.33 0.68 22.48
N TYR A 77 -12.28 0.30 23.76
CA TYR A 77 -13.49 -0.02 24.54
C TYR A 77 -14.26 1.23 24.97
N GLN A 78 -13.57 2.29 25.38
CA GLN A 78 -14.19 3.53 25.82
C GLN A 78 -14.81 4.32 24.65
N TYR A 79 -14.17 4.28 23.48
CA TYR A 79 -14.56 5.08 22.33
C TYR A 79 -14.93 4.21 21.12
N ASN A 80 -16.18 3.72 21.11
CA ASN A 80 -16.75 2.92 20.02
C ASN A 80 -16.60 3.55 18.62
N TRP A 81 -16.52 4.88 18.53
CA TRP A 81 -16.33 5.58 17.27
C TRP A 81 -14.94 5.31 16.65
N VAL A 82 -13.90 5.09 17.46
CA VAL A 82 -12.53 4.79 17.00
C VAL A 82 -12.50 3.49 16.22
N SER A 83 -13.14 2.44 16.74
CA SER A 83 -13.25 1.14 16.07
C SER A 83 -14.03 1.23 14.75
N ARG A 84 -15.09 2.05 14.71
CA ARG A 84 -15.87 2.28 13.47
C ARG A 84 -15.07 3.01 12.41
N ILE A 85 -14.33 4.05 12.81
CA ILE A 85 -13.45 4.81 11.91
C ILE A 85 -12.34 3.90 11.38
N GLY A 86 -11.69 3.14 12.27
CA GLY A 86 -10.65 2.18 11.88
C GLY A 86 -11.16 1.18 10.85
N ASN A 87 -12.32 0.57 11.10
CA ASN A 87 -12.92 -0.38 10.17
C ASN A 87 -13.31 0.25 8.83
N PHE A 88 -13.86 1.48 8.85
CA PHE A 88 -14.18 2.22 7.63
C PHE A 88 -12.92 2.51 6.79
N PHE A 89 -11.85 3.00 7.41
CA PHE A 89 -10.59 3.24 6.72
C PHE A 89 -9.99 1.95 6.16
N SER A 90 -9.93 0.87 6.97
CA SER A 90 -9.39 -0.41 6.50
C SER A 90 -10.19 -0.98 5.33
N ALA A 91 -11.53 -0.95 5.39
CA ALA A 91 -12.37 -1.42 4.30
C ALA A 91 -12.19 -0.58 3.04
N THR A 92 -12.21 0.75 3.17
CA THR A 92 -12.04 1.68 2.05
C THR A 92 -10.69 1.48 1.37
N MET A 93 -9.61 1.45 2.16
CA MET A 93 -8.25 1.25 1.63
C MET A 93 -8.12 -0.11 0.92
N ASN A 94 -8.73 -1.16 1.45
CA ASN A 94 -8.70 -2.48 0.82
C ASN A 94 -9.45 -2.50 -0.53
N CYS A 95 -10.62 -1.85 -0.61
CA CYS A 95 -11.34 -1.66 -1.87
C CYS A 95 -10.50 -0.86 -2.88
N THR A 96 -9.89 0.24 -2.46
CA THR A 96 -9.03 1.05 -3.32
C THR A 96 -7.82 0.27 -3.83
N LEU A 97 -7.20 -0.57 -3.00
CA LEU A 97 -6.09 -1.44 -3.41
C LEU A 97 -6.51 -2.44 -4.48
N PHE A 98 -7.70 -3.03 -4.34
CA PHE A 98 -8.25 -3.93 -5.34
C PHE A 98 -8.48 -3.22 -6.68
N GLU A 99 -9.05 -2.02 -6.67
CA GLU A 99 -9.26 -1.21 -7.87
C GLU A 99 -7.93 -0.82 -8.53
N LEU A 100 -6.93 -0.39 -7.74
CA LEU A 100 -5.60 -0.05 -8.25
C LEU A 100 -4.88 -1.28 -8.82
N ALA A 101 -5.00 -2.45 -8.20
CA ALA A 101 -4.43 -3.70 -8.71
C ALA A 101 -5.05 -4.07 -10.07
N LEU A 102 -6.36 -3.86 -10.24
CA LEU A 102 -7.05 -4.05 -11.51
C LEU A 102 -6.52 -3.08 -12.57
N LEU A 103 -6.39 -1.78 -12.24
CA LEU A 103 -5.85 -0.77 -13.15
C LEU A 103 -4.41 -1.06 -13.57
N VAL A 104 -3.54 -1.45 -12.64
CA VAL A 104 -2.15 -1.84 -12.93
C VAL A 104 -2.11 -3.06 -13.85
N SER A 105 -2.95 -4.07 -13.58
CA SER A 105 -3.02 -5.28 -14.39
C SER A 105 -3.54 -5.00 -15.80
N PHE A 106 -4.59 -4.19 -15.91
CA PHE A 106 -5.14 -3.75 -17.20
C PHE A 106 -4.13 -2.93 -17.99
N ASN A 107 -3.43 -2.00 -17.34
CA ASN A 107 -2.40 -1.20 -18.01
C ASN A 107 -1.24 -2.08 -18.53
N ARG A 108 -0.81 -3.09 -17.76
CA ARG A 108 0.19 -4.08 -18.22
C ARG A 108 -0.32 -4.90 -19.39
N PHE A 109 -1.58 -5.32 -19.35
CA PHE A 109 -2.21 -6.03 -20.46
C PHE A 109 -2.17 -5.18 -21.73
N VAL A 110 -2.60 -3.92 -21.68
CA VAL A 110 -2.52 -2.99 -22.82
C VAL A 110 -1.08 -2.81 -23.32
N ALA A 111 -0.11 -2.67 -22.40
CA ALA A 111 1.30 -2.51 -22.76
C ALA A 111 1.87 -3.72 -23.53
N LEU A 112 1.38 -4.94 -23.27
CA LEU A 112 1.77 -6.14 -24.02
C LEU A 112 1.25 -6.13 -25.45
N PHE A 113 0.05 -5.59 -25.69
CA PHE A 113 -0.55 -5.52 -27.03
C PHE A 113 -0.09 -4.31 -27.85
N TYR A 114 0.37 -3.24 -27.20
CA TYR A 114 0.84 -2.02 -27.85
C TYR A 114 2.28 -1.66 -27.45
N PRO A 115 3.27 -2.52 -27.77
CA PRO A 115 4.66 -2.31 -27.37
C PRO A 115 5.24 -1.02 -27.97
N HIS A 116 4.79 -0.60 -29.16
CA HIS A 116 5.24 0.65 -29.80
C HIS A 116 4.79 1.93 -29.09
N SER A 117 3.73 1.88 -28.27
CA SER A 117 3.28 3.04 -27.49
C SER A 117 4.07 3.21 -26.18
N TYR A 118 4.77 2.16 -25.74
CA TYR A 118 5.61 2.13 -24.53
C TYR A 118 7.11 1.96 -24.83
N SER A 119 7.47 1.71 -26.09
CA SER A 119 8.84 1.77 -26.58
C SER A 119 9.24 3.24 -26.63
N SER A 120 10.14 3.64 -25.73
CA SER A 120 10.75 4.97 -25.82
C SER A 120 11.37 5.10 -27.20
N LYS A 121 10.93 6.08 -27.99
CA LYS A 121 11.78 6.60 -29.05
C LYS A 121 13.10 6.99 -28.37
N GLU A 122 14.17 6.33 -28.80
CA GLU A 122 15.55 6.60 -28.40
C GLU A 122 15.87 8.10 -28.42
#